data_AF-A0A3M1XYK4-F1
#
_entry.id   AF-A0A3M1XYK4-F1
#
_cell.length_a   1.000
_cell.length_b   1.000
_cell.length_c   1.000
_cell.angle_alpha   90.00
_cell.angle_beta   90.00
_cell.angle_gamma   90.00
#
_symmetry.space_group_name_H-M   'P 1'
#
loop_
_entity.id
_entity.type
_entity.pdbx_description
1 polymer ?
#
loop_
_entity_poly.entity_id
_entity_poly.type
_entity_poly.pdbx_seq_one_letter_code
_entity_poly.pdbx_strand_id
1 'polypeptide(L)'
;MIPLELGDLAELFTEESLELFTYQGQLWGLPYSTENVALIRNVDLVPELPATWEEVTEIARELQAEGKFAFLVQTGDAYHNHPIYSAFGGYIFGRNEDGSYNPADVGFDSEGGLAAAEWYGTMYGEGLMVPNVNDDVVFSLFESGDLGMFITGPWHSERVTAAAEAGGFEYSIDPFPSNGIPFRGGQGFMISAFSENQLLAQQFLFEFLATQEVMQALADRFPVFEGVVNEDPNIPGFMAAGENAIPMPNIKEMAAVWAGAGNALTLVSQGEDPIQSFLDGAEQIRAAIVLVQSDARVIGVPGSYQSEVGCPGDWDPACEVTFMEDQGDGIYTLTVTIPAGDYEYKIAMDGGWAENYGAGGVGDGPNIVLSLAEDTEVTFTWDDNNKIVSDSVNGTSEAPMEEETMDEEAMDEEVVIETVGVPGSYQAAVGCPGDWDPACEATLMTDNGDGTYTLVVTIPAGDYEFKVALNGGWDVNYGADGERDGANIALSLSEETEVTFTFDSSTNVITASY
;
A
#
# COMPACT_ATOMS: atom_id res chain seq x y z
N MET A 1 -5.27 -11.60 17.44
CA MET A 1 -6.45 -10.82 17.86
C MET A 1 -7.08 -11.43 19.10
N ILE A 2 -8.00 -10.73 19.78
CA ILE A 2 -8.86 -11.30 20.84
C ILE A 2 -10.31 -11.40 20.35
N PRO A 3 -11.11 -12.35 20.84
CA PRO A 3 -12.53 -12.43 20.51
C PRO A 3 -13.32 -11.26 21.12
N LEU A 4 -14.39 -10.86 20.45
CA LEU A 4 -15.33 -9.82 20.84
C LEU A 4 -16.67 -10.43 21.26
N GLU A 5 -17.29 -9.87 22.30
CA GLU A 5 -18.59 -10.28 22.82
C GLU A 5 -19.54 -9.08 22.75
N LEU A 6 -20.30 -8.95 21.65
CA LEU A 6 -21.14 -7.77 21.40
C LEU A 6 -22.40 -7.71 22.29
N GLY A 7 -22.87 -8.86 22.79
CA GLY A 7 -24.15 -8.93 23.50
C GLY A 7 -25.28 -8.39 22.63
N ASP A 8 -26.11 -7.51 23.19
CA ASP A 8 -27.26 -6.91 22.50
C ASP A 8 -26.86 -6.03 21.30
N LEU A 9 -25.61 -5.53 21.24
CA LEU A 9 -25.13 -4.76 20.09
C LEU A 9 -25.11 -5.56 18.79
N ALA A 10 -25.00 -6.90 18.87
CA ALA A 10 -25.02 -7.76 17.69
C ALA A 10 -26.30 -7.60 16.87
N GLU A 11 -27.43 -7.26 17.50
CA GLU A 11 -28.72 -7.07 16.82
C GLU A 11 -28.73 -5.84 15.89
N LEU A 12 -27.77 -4.92 16.07
CA LEU A 12 -27.62 -3.73 15.24
C LEU A 12 -26.79 -3.99 13.97
N PHE A 13 -26.20 -5.18 13.82
CA PHE A 13 -25.39 -5.51 12.65
C PHE A 13 -26.13 -6.50 11.73
N THR A 14 -25.84 -6.45 10.43
CA THR A 14 -26.30 -7.50 9.53
C THR A 14 -25.63 -8.83 9.86
N GLU A 15 -26.39 -9.93 9.82
CA GLU A 15 -25.89 -11.29 10.12
C GLU A 15 -24.68 -11.64 9.24
N GLU A 16 -24.77 -11.34 7.94
CA GLU A 16 -23.71 -11.57 6.96
C GLU A 16 -22.39 -10.86 7.34
N SER A 17 -22.47 -9.64 7.89
CA SER A 17 -21.27 -8.89 8.30
C SER A 17 -20.61 -9.52 9.52
N LEU A 18 -21.38 -10.02 10.49
CA LEU A 18 -20.85 -10.70 11.66
C LEU A 18 -20.23 -12.06 11.29
N GLU A 19 -20.83 -12.78 10.34
CA GLU A 19 -20.30 -14.05 9.83
C GLU A 19 -18.91 -13.88 9.20
N LEU A 20 -18.68 -12.79 8.43
CA LEU A 20 -17.38 -12.48 7.83
C LEU A 20 -16.25 -12.35 8.87
N PHE A 21 -16.57 -11.83 10.05
CA PHE A 21 -15.61 -11.64 11.15
C PHE A 21 -15.65 -12.79 12.18
N THR A 22 -16.41 -13.85 11.90
CA THR A 22 -16.52 -15.02 12.77
C THR A 22 -15.59 -16.14 12.30
N TYR A 23 -14.72 -16.61 13.20
CA TYR A 23 -13.83 -17.73 12.95
C TYR A 23 -13.88 -18.70 14.13
N GLN A 24 -14.05 -19.99 13.83
CA GLN A 24 -14.27 -21.07 14.81
C GLN A 24 -15.40 -20.79 15.82
N GLY A 25 -16.46 -20.11 15.36
CA GLY A 25 -17.64 -19.80 16.17
C GLY A 25 -17.43 -18.65 17.17
N GLN A 26 -16.33 -17.90 17.05
CA GLN A 26 -16.07 -16.69 17.82
C GLN A 26 -15.96 -15.50 16.88
N LEU A 27 -16.50 -14.35 17.29
CA LEU A 27 -16.36 -13.09 16.57
C LEU A 27 -14.99 -12.47 16.90
N TRP A 28 -14.22 -12.08 15.90
CA TRP A 28 -12.87 -11.52 16.07
C TRP A 28 -12.75 -10.05 15.70
N GLY A 29 -13.78 -9.47 15.09
CA GLY A 29 -13.80 -8.06 14.71
C GLY A 29 -15.19 -7.46 14.70
N LEU A 30 -15.23 -6.13 14.84
CA LEU A 30 -16.44 -5.31 14.72
C LEU A 30 -16.53 -4.81 13.27
N PRO A 31 -17.46 -5.31 12.44
CA PRO A 31 -17.58 -4.84 11.07
C PRO A 31 -18.11 -3.40 11.03
N TYR A 32 -17.72 -2.62 10.01
CA TYR A 32 -18.32 -1.31 9.71
C TYR A 32 -18.87 -1.21 8.28
N SER A 33 -18.36 -2.02 7.35
CA SER A 33 -18.92 -2.11 5.99
C SER A 33 -18.70 -3.48 5.35
N THR A 34 -19.51 -3.81 4.35
CA THR A 34 -19.25 -4.91 3.40
C THR A 34 -19.10 -4.38 1.98
N GLU A 35 -18.61 -5.23 1.07
CA GLU A 35 -18.44 -4.86 -0.33
C GLU A 35 -18.43 -6.06 -1.27
N ASN A 36 -18.62 -5.78 -2.56
CA ASN A 36 -18.26 -6.65 -3.67
C ASN A 36 -17.88 -5.80 -4.90
N VAL A 37 -17.13 -6.41 -5.81
CA VAL A 37 -16.92 -5.85 -7.15
C VAL A 37 -18.15 -6.04 -8.03
N ALA A 38 -18.25 -5.23 -9.09
CA ALA A 38 -19.26 -5.32 -10.14
C ALA A 38 -18.63 -5.05 -11.52
N LEU A 39 -19.35 -5.36 -12.59
CA LEU A 39 -18.98 -4.98 -13.95
C LEU A 39 -19.52 -3.58 -14.23
N ILE A 40 -18.64 -2.60 -14.42
CA ILE A 40 -19.02 -1.27 -14.89
C ILE A 40 -19.03 -1.29 -16.41
N ARG A 41 -20.09 -0.73 -17.02
CA ARG A 41 -20.25 -0.72 -18.48
C ARG A 41 -20.61 0.67 -18.98
N ASN A 42 -19.85 1.17 -19.95
CA ASN A 42 -20.22 2.31 -20.78
C ASN A 42 -21.29 1.86 -21.78
N VAL A 43 -22.54 2.31 -21.58
CA VAL A 43 -23.72 1.88 -22.34
C VAL A 43 -23.68 2.40 -23.78
N ASP A 44 -22.96 3.48 -24.06
CA ASP A 44 -22.82 4.01 -25.41
C ASP A 44 -21.91 3.14 -26.28
N LEU A 45 -20.91 2.47 -25.67
CA LEU A 45 -20.01 1.54 -26.35
C LEU A 45 -20.55 0.11 -26.37
N VAL A 46 -21.13 -0.32 -25.26
CA VAL A 46 -21.67 -1.66 -25.10
C VAL A 46 -23.12 -1.53 -24.61
N PRO A 47 -24.11 -1.41 -25.52
CA PRO A 47 -25.50 -1.10 -25.14
C PRO A 47 -26.20 -2.19 -24.34
N GLU A 48 -25.91 -3.46 -24.66
CA GLU A 48 -26.51 -4.62 -24.00
C GLU A 48 -25.45 -5.32 -23.15
N LEU A 49 -25.83 -5.73 -21.93
CA LEU A 49 -24.97 -6.52 -21.05
C LEU A 49 -24.69 -7.88 -21.71
N PRO A 50 -23.42 -8.24 -22.01
CA PRO A 50 -23.10 -9.56 -22.55
C PRO A 50 -23.47 -10.67 -21.57
N ALA A 51 -24.13 -11.70 -22.06
CA ALA A 51 -24.54 -12.85 -21.28
C ALA A 51 -23.38 -13.82 -21.00
N THR A 52 -22.36 -13.85 -21.87
CA THR A 52 -21.20 -14.74 -21.72
C THR A 52 -19.88 -14.03 -22.02
N TRP A 53 -18.77 -14.62 -21.55
CA TRP A 53 -17.42 -14.11 -21.83
C TRP A 53 -17.00 -14.28 -23.30
N GLU A 54 -17.59 -15.22 -24.03
CA GLU A 54 -17.41 -15.30 -25.49
C GLU A 54 -18.03 -14.10 -26.21
N GLU A 55 -19.22 -13.63 -25.77
CA GLU A 55 -19.83 -12.41 -26.30
C GLU A 55 -18.95 -11.19 -26.00
N VAL A 56 -18.32 -11.13 -24.82
CA VAL A 56 -17.31 -10.09 -24.51
C VAL A 56 -16.15 -10.11 -25.52
N THR A 57 -15.64 -11.30 -25.87
CA THR A 57 -14.57 -11.43 -26.90
C THR A 57 -15.05 -10.97 -28.27
N GLU A 58 -16.28 -11.26 -28.66
CA GLU A 58 -16.85 -10.80 -29.94
C GLU A 58 -16.96 -9.26 -29.97
N ILE A 59 -17.51 -8.65 -28.93
CA ILE A 59 -17.60 -7.18 -28.78
C ILE A 59 -16.20 -6.56 -28.80
N ALA A 60 -15.20 -7.20 -28.17
CA ALA A 60 -13.83 -6.72 -28.17
C ALA A 60 -13.24 -6.64 -29.57
N ARG A 61 -13.47 -7.66 -30.42
CA ARG A 61 -13.02 -7.64 -31.82
C ARG A 61 -13.68 -6.54 -32.63
N GLU A 62 -14.94 -6.23 -32.35
CA GLU A 62 -15.67 -5.13 -33.01
C GLU A 62 -15.10 -3.77 -32.59
N LEU A 63 -14.96 -3.52 -31.28
CA LEU A 63 -14.46 -2.24 -30.76
C LEU A 63 -12.98 -2.00 -31.08
N GLN A 64 -12.17 -3.06 -31.19
CA GLN A 64 -10.77 -2.95 -31.59
C GLN A 64 -10.64 -2.32 -33.00
N ALA A 65 -11.59 -2.59 -33.91
CA ALA A 65 -11.58 -1.98 -35.25
C ALA A 65 -11.78 -0.45 -35.22
N GLU A 66 -12.33 0.08 -34.13
CA GLU A 66 -12.52 1.50 -33.86
C GLU A 66 -11.40 2.10 -32.98
N GLY A 67 -10.40 1.29 -32.61
CA GLY A 67 -9.31 1.69 -31.72
C GLY A 67 -9.70 1.76 -30.24
N LYS A 68 -10.79 1.06 -29.86
CA LYS A 68 -11.33 1.02 -28.49
C LYS A 68 -11.20 -0.38 -27.89
N PHE A 69 -11.38 -0.47 -26.57
CA PHE A 69 -11.33 -1.73 -25.83
C PHE A 69 -12.72 -2.06 -25.29
N ALA A 70 -13.17 -3.31 -25.47
CA ALA A 70 -14.45 -3.72 -24.86
C ALA A 70 -14.34 -4.00 -23.38
N PHE A 71 -13.22 -4.54 -22.93
CA PHE A 71 -13.05 -4.99 -21.56
C PHE A 71 -11.59 -4.86 -21.12
N LEU A 72 -11.37 -4.38 -19.90
CA LEU A 72 -10.10 -4.43 -19.21
C LEU A 72 -10.33 -4.74 -17.72
N VAL A 73 -9.32 -5.33 -17.10
CA VAL A 73 -9.22 -5.55 -15.66
C VAL A 73 -7.76 -5.42 -15.27
N GLN A 74 -7.50 -4.91 -14.07
CA GLN A 74 -6.14 -4.76 -13.57
C GLN A 74 -5.38 -6.11 -13.62
N THR A 75 -4.17 -6.06 -14.17
CA THR A 75 -3.31 -7.23 -14.38
C THR A 75 -2.80 -7.74 -13.04
N GLY A 76 -2.76 -9.07 -12.86
CA GLY A 76 -2.20 -9.68 -11.65
C GLY A 76 -3.10 -9.64 -10.41
N ASP A 77 -4.27 -9.00 -10.47
CA ASP A 77 -5.15 -8.94 -9.30
C ASP A 77 -6.16 -10.08 -9.27
N ALA A 78 -5.92 -11.08 -8.42
CA ALA A 78 -6.82 -12.23 -8.35
C ALA A 78 -8.20 -11.89 -7.75
N TYR A 79 -8.35 -10.79 -7.01
CA TYR A 79 -9.62 -10.40 -6.38
C TYR A 79 -10.64 -9.91 -7.42
N HIS A 80 -10.24 -8.95 -8.27
CA HIS A 80 -11.04 -8.43 -9.38
C HIS A 80 -11.24 -9.46 -10.49
N ASN A 81 -10.29 -10.39 -10.65
CA ASN A 81 -10.41 -11.44 -11.64
C ASN A 81 -11.26 -12.64 -11.16
N HIS A 82 -11.49 -12.83 -9.84
CA HIS A 82 -12.30 -13.93 -9.28
C HIS A 82 -13.66 -14.17 -9.98
N PRO A 83 -14.46 -13.14 -10.32
CA PRO A 83 -15.73 -13.33 -11.02
C PRO A 83 -15.57 -13.95 -12.41
N ILE A 84 -14.43 -13.73 -13.08
CA ILE A 84 -14.13 -14.31 -14.39
C ILE A 84 -13.84 -15.81 -14.22
N TYR A 85 -12.92 -16.16 -13.31
CA TYR A 85 -12.59 -17.57 -13.04
C TYR A 85 -13.82 -18.39 -12.66
N SER A 86 -14.61 -17.88 -11.73
CA SER A 86 -15.82 -18.56 -11.26
C SER A 86 -16.89 -18.68 -12.34
N ALA A 87 -16.98 -17.73 -13.28
CA ALA A 87 -17.87 -17.81 -14.44
C ALA A 87 -17.52 -18.99 -15.37
N PHE A 88 -16.24 -19.36 -15.46
CA PHE A 88 -15.78 -20.55 -16.19
C PHE A 88 -15.85 -21.83 -15.34
N GLY A 89 -16.24 -21.74 -14.06
CA GLY A 89 -16.33 -22.87 -13.14
C GLY A 89 -15.06 -23.12 -12.32
N GLY A 90 -14.09 -22.20 -12.36
CA GLY A 90 -12.93 -22.18 -11.46
C GLY A 90 -13.32 -21.82 -10.02
N TYR A 91 -12.48 -22.20 -9.06
CA TYR A 91 -12.66 -21.88 -7.64
C TYR A 91 -11.29 -21.81 -6.96
N ILE A 92 -11.20 -21.18 -5.79
CA ILE A 92 -9.93 -21.13 -5.04
C ILE A 92 -9.74 -22.40 -4.21
N PHE A 93 -10.64 -22.65 -3.24
CA PHE A 93 -10.60 -23.83 -2.37
C PHE A 93 -11.88 -24.64 -2.48
N GLY A 94 -11.73 -25.96 -2.57
CA GLY A 94 -12.84 -26.88 -2.47
C GLY A 94 -13.49 -26.85 -1.09
N ARG A 95 -14.58 -27.60 -0.94
CA ARG A 95 -15.32 -27.73 0.33
C ARG A 95 -15.26 -29.16 0.84
N ASN A 96 -15.08 -29.33 2.15
CA ASN A 96 -15.28 -30.60 2.83
C ASN A 96 -16.78 -30.95 2.93
N GLU A 97 -17.10 -32.18 3.35
CA GLU A 97 -18.50 -32.63 3.53
C GLU A 97 -19.29 -31.77 4.54
N ASP A 98 -18.60 -31.14 5.49
CA ASP A 98 -19.19 -30.27 6.50
C ASP A 98 -19.33 -28.80 6.05
N GLY A 99 -18.93 -28.48 4.82
CA GLY A 99 -18.97 -27.13 4.25
C GLY A 99 -17.78 -26.25 4.60
N SER A 100 -16.82 -26.71 5.41
CA SER A 100 -15.56 -26.00 5.63
C SER A 100 -14.70 -25.98 4.36
N TYR A 101 -13.83 -24.99 4.22
CA TYR A 101 -12.87 -24.95 3.11
C TYR A 101 -11.81 -26.04 3.24
N ASN A 102 -11.44 -26.65 2.12
CA ASN A 102 -10.39 -27.65 2.03
C ASN A 102 -9.14 -27.05 1.35
N PRO A 103 -8.11 -26.66 2.12
CA PRO A 103 -6.90 -26.07 1.54
C PRO A 103 -6.08 -27.04 0.69
N ALA A 104 -6.32 -28.35 0.78
CA ALA A 104 -5.65 -29.34 -0.08
C ALA A 104 -6.30 -29.46 -1.47
N ASP A 105 -7.49 -28.90 -1.66
CA ASP A 105 -8.21 -28.87 -2.94
C ASP A 105 -8.15 -27.45 -3.52
N VAL A 106 -7.03 -27.13 -4.14
CA VAL A 106 -6.82 -25.87 -4.87
C VAL A 106 -7.42 -26.00 -6.27
N GLY A 107 -8.40 -25.16 -6.59
CA GLY A 107 -9.16 -25.20 -7.84
C GLY A 107 -8.70 -24.23 -8.93
N PHE A 108 -7.58 -23.53 -8.73
CA PHE A 108 -7.06 -22.55 -9.68
C PHE A 108 -6.71 -23.17 -11.03
N ASP A 109 -6.24 -24.42 -11.03
CA ASP A 109 -5.95 -25.25 -12.20
C ASP A 109 -7.04 -26.31 -12.49
N SER A 110 -8.26 -26.10 -11.96
CA SER A 110 -9.42 -26.93 -12.34
C SER A 110 -9.77 -26.78 -13.82
N GLU A 111 -10.66 -27.64 -14.34
CA GLU A 111 -11.14 -27.51 -15.74
C GLU A 111 -11.69 -26.11 -16.04
N GLY A 112 -12.40 -25.50 -15.09
CA GLY A 112 -12.90 -24.13 -15.24
C GLY A 112 -11.83 -23.05 -15.11
N GLY A 113 -10.83 -23.25 -14.22
CA GLY A 113 -9.67 -22.37 -14.13
C GLY A 113 -8.86 -22.34 -15.43
N LEU A 114 -8.59 -23.52 -16.01
CA LEU A 114 -7.89 -23.64 -17.28
C LEU A 114 -8.70 -23.09 -18.47
N ALA A 115 -10.03 -23.22 -18.45
CA ALA A 115 -10.89 -22.57 -19.44
C ALA A 115 -10.83 -21.03 -19.36
N ALA A 116 -10.78 -20.46 -18.15
CA ALA A 116 -10.54 -19.03 -17.98
C ALA A 116 -9.15 -18.63 -18.51
N ALA A 117 -8.12 -19.45 -18.27
CA ALA A 117 -6.77 -19.23 -18.81
C ALA A 117 -6.76 -19.14 -20.34
N GLU A 118 -7.44 -20.06 -21.03
CA GLU A 118 -7.58 -20.04 -22.50
C GLU A 118 -8.27 -18.76 -22.99
N TRP A 119 -9.30 -18.30 -22.27
CA TRP A 119 -9.99 -17.06 -22.57
C TRP A 119 -9.06 -15.85 -22.42
N TYR A 120 -8.31 -15.73 -21.32
CA TYR A 120 -7.30 -14.68 -21.15
C TYR A 120 -6.25 -14.73 -22.26
N GLY A 121 -5.72 -15.92 -22.57
CA GLY A 121 -4.75 -16.10 -23.64
C GLY A 121 -5.27 -15.65 -25.00
N THR A 122 -6.56 -15.86 -25.28
CA THR A 122 -7.22 -15.35 -26.49
C THR A 122 -7.31 -13.82 -26.47
N MET A 123 -7.78 -13.23 -25.37
CA MET A 123 -7.94 -11.78 -25.25
C MET A 123 -6.61 -11.03 -25.40
N TYR A 124 -5.54 -11.49 -24.74
CA TYR A 124 -4.22 -10.87 -24.87
C TYR A 124 -3.55 -11.22 -26.21
N GLY A 125 -3.64 -12.47 -26.67
CA GLY A 125 -3.02 -12.92 -27.92
C GLY A 125 -3.57 -12.23 -29.18
N GLU A 126 -4.83 -11.82 -29.16
CA GLU A 126 -5.46 -11.02 -30.22
C GLU A 126 -5.31 -9.49 -30.02
N GLY A 127 -4.67 -9.05 -28.91
CA GLY A 127 -4.51 -7.64 -28.57
C GLY A 127 -5.82 -6.95 -28.21
N LEU A 128 -6.80 -7.71 -27.70
CA LEU A 128 -8.12 -7.23 -27.27
C LEU A 128 -8.08 -6.66 -25.85
N MET A 129 -7.05 -7.01 -25.08
CA MET A 129 -6.71 -6.42 -23.78
C MET A 129 -5.30 -5.85 -23.80
N VAL A 130 -5.09 -4.81 -23.00
CA VAL A 130 -3.77 -4.19 -22.79
C VAL A 130 -3.07 -4.93 -21.64
N PRO A 131 -1.82 -5.40 -21.82
CA PRO A 131 -1.09 -6.09 -20.77
C PRO A 131 -0.52 -5.12 -19.73
N ASN A 132 -0.19 -5.63 -18.54
CA ASN A 132 0.45 -4.89 -17.45
C ASN A 132 -0.26 -3.57 -17.08
N VAL A 133 -1.59 -3.59 -17.06
CA VAL A 133 -2.39 -2.41 -16.65
C VAL A 133 -2.70 -2.44 -15.16
N ASN A 134 -2.55 -1.31 -14.50
CA ASN A 134 -3.03 -1.07 -13.14
C ASN A 134 -4.39 -0.36 -13.17
N ASP A 135 -4.98 -0.14 -11.99
CA ASP A 135 -6.28 0.51 -11.84
C ASP A 135 -6.34 1.90 -12.53
N ASP A 136 -5.29 2.71 -12.38
CA ASP A 136 -5.24 4.04 -13.00
C ASP A 136 -5.26 4.02 -14.53
N VAL A 137 -4.58 3.06 -15.16
CA VAL A 137 -4.63 2.90 -16.62
C VAL A 137 -6.02 2.48 -17.07
N VAL A 138 -6.67 1.56 -16.33
CA VAL A 138 -8.05 1.13 -16.62
C VAL A 138 -9.00 2.31 -16.55
N PHE A 139 -8.96 3.09 -15.46
CA PHE A 139 -9.81 4.27 -15.32
C PHE A 139 -9.51 5.35 -16.34
N SER A 140 -8.24 5.59 -16.67
CA SER A 140 -7.89 6.60 -17.68
C SER A 140 -8.54 6.31 -19.04
N LEU A 141 -8.65 5.02 -19.43
CA LEU A 141 -9.32 4.60 -20.67
C LEU A 141 -10.85 4.68 -20.56
N PHE A 142 -11.41 4.45 -19.37
CA PHE A 142 -12.84 4.63 -19.15
C PHE A 142 -13.24 6.11 -19.18
N GLU A 143 -12.47 6.96 -18.50
CA GLU A 143 -12.63 8.42 -18.48
C GLU A 143 -12.49 9.04 -19.87
N SER A 144 -11.64 8.48 -20.74
CA SER A 144 -11.52 8.93 -22.14
C SER A 144 -12.66 8.47 -23.05
N GLY A 145 -13.51 7.55 -22.59
CA GLY A 145 -14.58 6.96 -23.40
C GLY A 145 -14.07 5.94 -24.42
N ASP A 146 -12.90 5.33 -24.16
CA ASP A 146 -12.27 4.30 -25.00
C ASP A 146 -12.41 2.89 -24.44
N LEU A 147 -12.92 2.74 -23.20
CA LEU A 147 -13.16 1.46 -22.55
C LEU A 147 -14.66 1.18 -22.35
N GLY A 148 -15.12 0.06 -22.90
CA GLY A 148 -16.50 -0.40 -22.83
C GLY A 148 -16.91 -0.94 -21.47
N MET A 149 -16.08 -1.76 -20.83
CA MET A 149 -16.38 -2.42 -19.57
C MET A 149 -15.12 -2.63 -18.72
N PHE A 150 -15.26 -2.62 -17.41
CA PHE A 150 -14.19 -3.00 -16.48
C PHE A 150 -14.75 -3.44 -15.13
N ILE A 151 -13.91 -4.02 -14.29
CA ILE A 151 -14.30 -4.50 -12.97
C ILE A 151 -13.77 -3.54 -11.90
N THR A 152 -14.64 -3.07 -11.01
CA THR A 152 -14.26 -2.32 -9.81
C THR A 152 -15.33 -2.45 -8.74
N GLY A 153 -15.17 -1.77 -7.60
CA GLY A 153 -16.13 -1.77 -6.50
C GLY A 153 -16.57 -0.37 -6.06
N PRO A 154 -17.38 -0.30 -5.00
CA PRO A 154 -18.00 0.93 -4.52
C PRO A 154 -16.98 2.01 -4.10
N TRP A 155 -15.74 1.63 -3.75
CA TRP A 155 -14.67 2.57 -3.40
C TRP A 155 -14.25 3.50 -4.55
N HIS A 156 -14.60 3.18 -5.80
CA HIS A 156 -14.41 4.08 -6.96
C HIS A 156 -15.72 4.61 -7.55
N SER A 157 -16.83 4.49 -6.84
CA SER A 157 -18.14 4.90 -7.33
C SER A 157 -18.21 6.38 -7.76
N GLU A 158 -17.62 7.29 -6.99
CA GLU A 158 -17.54 8.70 -7.35
C GLU A 158 -16.74 8.92 -8.63
N ARG A 159 -15.62 8.19 -8.81
CA ARG A 159 -14.77 8.26 -10.02
C ARG A 159 -15.52 7.77 -11.26
N VAL A 160 -16.29 6.69 -11.14
CA VAL A 160 -17.15 6.19 -12.23
C VAL A 160 -18.18 7.23 -12.64
N THR A 161 -18.85 7.84 -11.65
CA THR A 161 -19.89 8.86 -11.90
C THR A 161 -19.29 10.10 -12.58
N ALA A 162 -18.17 10.60 -12.05
CA ALA A 162 -17.46 11.75 -12.60
C ALA A 162 -16.96 11.50 -14.02
N ALA A 163 -16.46 10.30 -14.32
CA ALA A 163 -16.03 9.90 -15.66
C ALA A 163 -17.18 9.98 -16.67
N ALA A 164 -18.34 9.42 -16.32
CA ALA A 164 -19.53 9.44 -17.17
C ALA A 164 -20.08 10.86 -17.39
N GLU A 165 -20.15 11.68 -16.34
CA GLU A 165 -20.59 13.07 -16.44
C GLU A 165 -19.66 13.92 -17.31
N ALA A 166 -18.34 13.77 -17.14
CA ALA A 166 -17.34 14.50 -17.90
C ALA A 166 -17.27 14.04 -19.37
N GLY A 167 -17.36 12.73 -19.60
CA GLY A 167 -17.36 12.11 -20.93
C GLY A 167 -18.69 12.27 -21.68
N GLY A 168 -19.78 12.55 -20.96
CA GLY A 168 -21.12 12.71 -21.53
C GLY A 168 -21.69 11.40 -22.06
N PHE A 169 -21.40 10.27 -21.40
CA PHE A 169 -21.93 8.94 -21.73
C PHE A 169 -22.71 8.36 -20.55
N GLU A 170 -23.59 7.40 -20.82
CA GLU A 170 -24.32 6.67 -19.78
C GLU A 170 -23.53 5.43 -19.35
N TYR A 171 -23.63 5.06 -18.06
CA TYR A 171 -23.02 3.84 -17.55
C TYR A 171 -24.03 2.97 -16.78
N SER A 172 -23.67 1.71 -16.58
CA SER A 172 -24.38 0.77 -15.72
C SER A 172 -23.42 0.02 -14.81
N ILE A 173 -23.98 -0.48 -13.70
CA ILE A 173 -23.33 -1.37 -12.74
C ILE A 173 -24.06 -2.70 -12.84
N ASP A 174 -23.38 -3.68 -13.42
CA ASP A 174 -23.98 -4.92 -13.88
C ASP A 174 -23.39 -6.15 -13.14
N PRO A 175 -24.15 -7.25 -13.03
CA PRO A 175 -23.61 -8.54 -12.66
C PRO A 175 -22.67 -9.08 -13.75
N PHE A 176 -21.88 -10.10 -13.40
CA PHE A 176 -20.89 -10.66 -14.31
C PHE A 176 -21.50 -11.62 -15.36
N PRO A 177 -20.94 -11.67 -16.59
CA PRO A 177 -21.30 -12.65 -17.60
C PRO A 177 -21.18 -14.08 -17.07
N SER A 178 -21.99 -14.98 -17.62
CA SER A 178 -22.07 -16.39 -17.23
C SER A 178 -22.30 -16.62 -15.72
N ASN A 179 -22.93 -15.66 -15.04
CA ASN A 179 -23.17 -15.67 -13.59
C ASN A 179 -21.87 -15.84 -12.78
N GLY A 180 -20.82 -15.10 -13.19
CA GLY A 180 -19.58 -14.99 -12.42
C GLY A 180 -19.85 -14.55 -10.98
N ILE A 181 -19.07 -15.12 -10.05
CA ILE A 181 -19.27 -14.99 -8.61
C ILE A 181 -18.15 -14.12 -8.02
N PRO A 182 -18.42 -12.88 -7.59
CA PRO A 182 -17.45 -12.08 -6.87
C PRO A 182 -17.28 -12.55 -5.42
N PHE A 183 -16.18 -12.13 -4.81
CA PHE A 183 -16.05 -12.18 -3.36
C PHE A 183 -16.85 -11.07 -2.70
N ARG A 184 -17.43 -11.41 -1.54
CA ARG A 184 -17.94 -10.47 -0.54
C ARG A 184 -16.85 -10.23 0.49
N GLY A 185 -16.38 -8.99 0.56
CA GLY A 185 -15.43 -8.50 1.56
C GLY A 185 -16.14 -7.83 2.74
N GLY A 186 -15.43 -7.69 3.85
CA GLY A 186 -15.88 -6.96 5.02
C GLY A 186 -14.75 -6.13 5.60
N GLN A 187 -15.05 -4.88 5.95
CA GLN A 187 -14.13 -3.99 6.64
C GLN A 187 -14.54 -3.87 8.11
N GLY A 188 -13.56 -3.85 9.00
CA GLY A 188 -13.85 -3.92 10.42
C GLY A 188 -12.62 -3.77 11.30
N PHE A 189 -12.89 -3.61 12.59
CA PHE A 189 -11.88 -3.37 13.61
C PHE A 189 -11.61 -4.62 14.42
N MET A 190 -10.34 -4.99 14.57
CA MET A 190 -9.91 -6.10 15.42
C MET A 190 -8.99 -5.59 16.53
N ILE A 191 -8.97 -6.29 17.67
CA ILE A 191 -8.11 -5.92 18.79
C ILE A 191 -6.93 -6.88 18.86
N SER A 192 -5.71 -6.33 18.80
CA SER A 192 -4.48 -7.12 18.93
C SER A 192 -4.42 -7.84 20.28
N ALA A 193 -4.02 -9.12 20.24
CA ALA A 193 -3.80 -9.94 21.44
C ALA A 193 -2.58 -9.47 22.27
N PHE A 194 -1.72 -8.65 21.67
CA PHE A 194 -0.53 -8.10 22.32
C PHE A 194 -0.76 -6.71 22.92
N SER A 195 -1.93 -6.10 22.68
CA SER A 195 -2.24 -4.79 23.25
C SER A 195 -2.32 -4.85 24.78
N GLU A 196 -1.69 -3.90 25.46
CA GLU A 196 -1.86 -3.71 26.91
C GLU A 196 -3.20 -3.04 27.26
N ASN A 197 -3.89 -2.48 26.27
CA ASN A 197 -5.11 -1.67 26.43
C ASN A 197 -6.38 -2.37 25.91
N GLN A 198 -6.42 -3.71 25.91
CA GLN A 198 -7.52 -4.51 25.32
C GLN A 198 -8.91 -4.11 25.81
N LEU A 199 -9.09 -3.89 27.13
CA LEU A 199 -10.38 -3.52 27.70
C LEU A 199 -10.83 -2.11 27.24
N LEU A 200 -9.89 -1.16 27.19
CA LEU A 200 -10.18 0.19 26.71
C LEU A 200 -10.53 0.17 25.21
N ALA A 201 -9.79 -0.61 24.42
CA ALA A 201 -10.08 -0.79 23.00
C ALA A 201 -11.48 -1.41 22.80
N GLN A 202 -11.86 -2.44 23.57
CA GLN A 202 -13.22 -3.01 23.50
C GLN A 202 -14.29 -1.97 23.85
N GLN A 203 -14.09 -1.18 24.91
CA GLN A 203 -15.02 -0.11 25.27
C GLN A 203 -15.13 0.94 24.16
N PHE A 204 -14.01 1.32 23.54
CA PHE A 204 -14.02 2.24 22.40
C PHE A 204 -14.79 1.65 21.21
N LEU A 205 -14.57 0.38 20.86
CA LEU A 205 -15.31 -0.29 19.79
C LEU A 205 -16.82 -0.29 20.07
N PHE A 206 -17.24 -0.60 21.30
CA PHE A 206 -18.65 -0.83 21.63
C PHE A 206 -19.42 0.43 21.99
N GLU A 207 -18.79 1.37 22.69
CA GLU A 207 -19.48 2.54 23.24
C GLU A 207 -19.31 3.80 22.36
N PHE A 208 -18.27 3.85 21.53
CA PHE A 208 -18.01 4.98 20.63
C PHE A 208 -18.20 4.59 19.16
N LEU A 209 -17.46 3.59 18.65
CA LEU A 209 -17.53 3.23 17.24
C LEU A 209 -18.89 2.61 16.85
N ALA A 210 -19.42 1.68 17.64
CA ALA A 210 -20.72 1.03 17.41
C ALA A 210 -21.91 1.95 17.74
N THR A 211 -21.85 3.21 17.30
CA THR A 211 -22.92 4.18 17.36
C THR A 211 -23.33 4.59 15.95
N GLN A 212 -24.62 4.93 15.76
CA GLN A 212 -25.13 5.31 14.44
C GLN A 212 -24.37 6.51 13.86
N GLU A 213 -24.03 7.50 14.68
CA GLU A 213 -23.31 8.70 14.23
C GLU A 213 -21.93 8.37 13.66
N VAL A 214 -21.15 7.56 14.39
CA VAL A 214 -19.80 7.20 13.96
C VAL A 214 -19.84 6.22 12.79
N MET A 215 -20.70 5.20 12.82
CA MET A 215 -20.87 4.29 11.69
C MET A 215 -21.37 5.01 10.43
N GLN A 216 -22.19 6.05 10.58
CA GLN A 216 -22.62 6.90 9.47
C GLN A 216 -21.48 7.72 8.86
N ALA A 217 -20.52 8.17 9.68
CA ALA A 217 -19.32 8.85 9.20
C ALA A 217 -18.34 7.89 8.48
N LEU A 218 -18.37 6.60 8.81
CA LEU A 218 -17.57 5.55 8.17
C LEU A 218 -18.25 4.91 6.94
N ALA A 219 -19.47 5.32 6.59
CA ALA A 219 -20.28 4.67 5.56
C ALA A 219 -19.80 5.02 4.14
N ASP A 220 -18.69 4.43 3.71
CA ASP A 220 -18.09 4.58 2.39
C ASP A 220 -18.49 3.48 1.38
N ARG A 221 -18.97 2.34 1.89
CA ARG A 221 -19.37 1.15 1.13
C ARG A 221 -20.77 0.70 1.56
N PHE A 222 -21.06 -0.61 1.57
CA PHE A 222 -22.36 -1.10 2.02
C PHE A 222 -22.45 -1.01 3.55
N PRO A 223 -23.40 -0.24 4.10
CA PRO A 223 -23.57 -0.16 5.54
C PRO A 223 -23.98 -1.50 6.12
N VAL A 224 -23.41 -1.84 7.28
CA VAL A 224 -23.75 -3.05 8.02
C VAL A 224 -24.47 -2.77 9.33
N PHE A 225 -24.54 -1.51 9.76
CA PHE A 225 -25.10 -1.08 11.04
C PHE A 225 -26.51 -0.50 10.87
N GLU A 226 -27.41 -0.83 11.79
CA GLU A 226 -28.81 -0.42 11.73
C GLU A 226 -28.95 1.11 11.67
N GLY A 227 -29.74 1.57 10.71
CA GLY A 227 -30.04 2.99 10.53
C GLY A 227 -28.92 3.79 9.86
N VAL A 228 -27.81 3.16 9.46
CA VAL A 228 -26.78 3.80 8.63
C VAL A 228 -27.15 3.63 7.16
N VAL A 229 -26.98 4.71 6.38
CA VAL A 229 -27.29 4.73 4.96
C VAL A 229 -26.11 5.33 4.20
N ASN A 230 -25.71 4.71 3.09
CA ASN A 230 -24.83 5.35 2.13
C ASN A 230 -25.71 6.00 1.04
N GLU A 231 -25.58 7.32 0.87
CA GLU A 231 -26.41 8.11 -0.05
C GLU A 231 -25.94 8.04 -1.51
N ASP A 232 -24.80 7.40 -1.77
CA ASP A 232 -24.30 7.18 -3.12
C ASP A 232 -25.33 6.38 -3.95
N PRO A 233 -25.83 6.96 -5.07
CA PRO A 233 -26.87 6.32 -5.89
C PRO A 233 -26.43 5.00 -6.54
N ASN A 234 -25.13 4.73 -6.60
CA ASN A 234 -24.58 3.51 -7.18
C ASN A 234 -24.59 2.32 -6.21
N ILE A 235 -24.70 2.56 -4.90
CA ILE A 235 -24.65 1.50 -3.87
C ILE A 235 -25.69 0.39 -4.13
N PRO A 236 -26.98 0.69 -4.41
CA PRO A 236 -27.94 -0.34 -4.77
C PRO A 236 -27.54 -1.16 -6.02
N GLY A 237 -26.86 -0.53 -6.98
CA GLY A 237 -26.35 -1.20 -8.19
C GLY A 237 -25.24 -2.19 -7.86
N PHE A 238 -24.24 -1.78 -7.07
CA PHE A 238 -23.18 -2.67 -6.62
C PHE A 238 -23.69 -3.84 -5.77
N MET A 239 -24.65 -3.58 -4.86
CA MET A 239 -25.28 -4.63 -4.05
C MET A 239 -26.04 -5.64 -4.92
N ALA A 240 -26.77 -5.17 -5.95
CA ALA A 240 -27.50 -6.03 -6.87
C ALA A 240 -26.55 -6.86 -7.76
N ALA A 241 -25.46 -6.26 -8.23
CA ALA A 241 -24.45 -6.95 -9.03
C ALA A 241 -23.76 -8.09 -8.27
N GLY A 242 -23.67 -8.00 -6.94
CA GLY A 242 -23.11 -9.01 -6.05
C GLY A 242 -24.14 -9.81 -5.25
N GLU A 243 -25.37 -9.95 -5.74
CA GLU A 243 -26.40 -10.77 -5.06
C GLU A 243 -25.94 -12.23 -4.90
N ASN A 244 -25.13 -12.74 -5.84
CA ASN A 244 -24.54 -14.08 -5.79
C ASN A 244 -23.16 -14.13 -5.10
N ALA A 245 -22.65 -13.00 -4.57
CA ALA A 245 -21.31 -12.91 -4.00
C ALA A 245 -21.11 -13.86 -2.81
N ILE A 246 -19.95 -14.51 -2.75
CA ILE A 246 -19.61 -15.43 -1.65
C ILE A 246 -18.62 -14.79 -0.68
N PRO A 247 -18.73 -15.03 0.64
CA PRO A 247 -17.72 -14.62 1.60
C PRO A 247 -16.34 -15.12 1.19
N MET A 248 -15.35 -14.21 1.21
CA MET A 248 -13.96 -14.59 0.99
C MET A 248 -13.54 -15.71 1.97
N PRO A 249 -12.75 -16.71 1.54
CA PRO A 249 -12.30 -17.77 2.44
C PRO A 249 -11.55 -17.22 3.67
N ASN A 250 -12.09 -17.47 4.86
CA ASN A 250 -11.55 -17.01 6.13
C ASN A 250 -10.58 -18.02 6.79
N ILE A 251 -9.87 -18.80 5.96
CA ILE A 251 -8.81 -19.70 6.41
C ILE A 251 -7.45 -19.03 6.22
N LYS A 252 -6.47 -19.36 7.07
CA LYS A 252 -5.13 -18.76 7.02
C LYS A 252 -4.45 -18.97 5.65
N GLU A 253 -4.75 -20.08 4.99
CA GLU A 253 -4.21 -20.46 3.69
C GLU A 253 -4.64 -19.54 2.55
N MET A 254 -5.67 -18.70 2.73
CA MET A 254 -6.08 -17.74 1.69
C MET A 254 -4.95 -16.76 1.34
N ALA A 255 -4.05 -16.45 2.28
CA ALA A 255 -2.91 -15.57 2.03
C ALA A 255 -1.90 -16.14 1.02
N ALA A 256 -1.85 -17.47 0.87
CA ALA A 256 -0.99 -18.17 -0.09
C ALA A 256 -1.51 -18.08 -1.53
N VAL A 257 -2.75 -17.64 -1.73
CA VAL A 257 -3.41 -17.64 -3.05
C VAL A 257 -2.97 -16.46 -3.90
N TRP A 258 -2.86 -15.27 -3.29
CA TRP A 258 -2.78 -14.00 -4.00
C TRP A 258 -1.58 -13.92 -4.94
N ALA A 259 -0.39 -14.27 -4.46
CA ALA A 259 0.83 -14.18 -5.25
C ALA A 259 0.85 -15.17 -6.43
N GLY A 260 0.58 -16.46 -6.17
CA GLY A 260 0.60 -17.47 -7.24
C GLY A 260 -0.46 -17.22 -8.31
N ALA A 261 -1.67 -16.80 -7.92
CA ALA A 261 -2.72 -16.42 -8.87
C ALA A 261 -2.37 -15.13 -9.64
N GLY A 262 -1.79 -14.14 -8.96
CA GLY A 262 -1.37 -12.88 -9.57
C GLY A 262 -0.21 -13.06 -10.56
N ASN A 263 0.75 -13.91 -10.23
CA ASN A 263 1.86 -14.28 -11.13
C ASN A 263 1.33 -14.92 -12.40
N ALA A 264 0.45 -15.91 -12.29
CA ALA A 264 -0.17 -16.56 -13.44
C ALA A 264 -0.86 -15.55 -14.37
N LEU A 265 -1.70 -14.67 -13.82
CA LEU A 265 -2.38 -13.61 -14.57
C LEU A 265 -1.42 -12.67 -15.29
N THR A 266 -0.36 -12.26 -14.59
CA THR A 266 0.66 -11.37 -15.13
C THR A 266 1.40 -12.04 -16.30
N LEU A 267 1.84 -13.29 -16.15
CA LEU A 267 2.51 -14.05 -17.19
C LEU A 267 1.63 -14.23 -18.44
N VAL A 268 0.35 -14.56 -18.26
CA VAL A 268 -0.59 -14.64 -19.40
C VAL A 268 -0.69 -13.30 -20.13
N SER A 269 -0.76 -12.18 -19.40
CA SER A 269 -0.79 -10.85 -20.02
C SER A 269 0.48 -10.56 -20.83
N GLN A 270 1.63 -11.08 -20.40
CA GLN A 270 2.92 -10.92 -21.07
C GLN A 270 3.10 -11.84 -22.28
N GLY A 271 2.12 -12.70 -22.56
CA GLY A 271 2.09 -13.59 -23.72
C GLY A 271 2.69 -14.98 -23.47
N GLU A 272 2.92 -15.36 -22.21
CA GLU A 272 3.28 -16.72 -21.84
C GLU A 272 2.11 -17.70 -22.06
N ASP A 273 2.43 -19.00 -22.10
CA ASP A 273 1.40 -20.03 -22.32
C ASP A 273 0.36 -19.98 -21.19
N PRO A 274 -0.93 -19.75 -21.50
CA PRO A 274 -1.93 -19.49 -20.48
C PRO A 274 -2.18 -20.70 -19.58
N ILE A 275 -2.20 -21.90 -20.17
CA ILE A 275 -2.44 -23.15 -19.44
C ILE A 275 -1.28 -23.41 -18.49
N GLN A 276 -0.04 -23.31 -18.98
CA GLN A 276 1.14 -23.54 -18.16
C GLN A 276 1.25 -22.50 -17.04
N SER A 277 0.97 -21.23 -17.32
CA SER A 277 0.98 -20.16 -16.31
C SER A 277 0.03 -20.46 -15.15
N PHE A 278 -1.16 -21.00 -15.43
CA PHE A 278 -2.13 -21.36 -14.40
C PHE A 278 -1.74 -22.62 -13.63
N LEU A 279 -1.16 -23.61 -14.30
CA LEU A 279 -0.63 -24.81 -13.65
C LEU A 279 0.50 -24.44 -12.67
N ASP A 280 1.43 -23.59 -13.11
CA ASP A 280 2.55 -23.10 -12.31
C ASP A 280 2.06 -22.24 -11.15
N GLY A 281 1.08 -21.36 -11.39
CA GLY A 281 0.43 -20.59 -10.33
C GLY A 281 -0.25 -21.47 -9.28
N ALA A 282 -0.95 -22.53 -9.71
CA ALA A 282 -1.56 -23.48 -8.78
C ALA A 282 -0.51 -24.29 -7.99
N GLU A 283 0.64 -24.60 -8.58
CA GLU A 283 1.77 -25.22 -7.87
C GLU A 283 2.37 -24.26 -6.83
N GLN A 284 2.58 -22.98 -7.18
CA GLN A 284 3.02 -21.94 -6.25
C GLN A 284 2.07 -21.81 -5.06
N ILE A 285 0.76 -21.76 -5.32
CA ILE A 285 -0.26 -21.69 -4.26
C ILE A 285 -0.16 -22.91 -3.33
N ARG A 286 -0.03 -24.12 -3.88
CA ARG A 286 0.10 -25.34 -3.08
C ARG A 286 1.38 -25.36 -2.24
N ALA A 287 2.50 -24.90 -2.81
CA ALA A 287 3.76 -24.78 -2.09
C ALA A 287 3.64 -23.78 -0.93
N ALA A 288 3.07 -22.60 -1.19
CA ALA A 288 2.82 -21.57 -0.19
C ALA A 288 1.89 -22.06 0.94
N ILE A 289 0.86 -22.84 0.62
CA ILE A 289 -0.02 -23.46 1.63
C ILE A 289 0.75 -24.38 2.58
N VAL A 290 1.72 -25.15 2.07
CA VAL A 290 2.57 -26.00 2.92
C VAL A 290 3.38 -25.16 3.90
N LEU A 291 3.86 -23.99 3.47
CA LEU A 291 4.62 -23.06 4.32
C LEU A 291 3.72 -22.44 5.40
N VAL A 292 2.54 -21.94 5.04
CA VAL A 292 1.53 -21.42 5.98
C VAL A 292 1.09 -22.48 7.01
N GLN A 293 1.17 -23.77 6.65
CA GLN A 293 0.84 -24.89 7.54
C GLN A 293 2.00 -25.40 8.39
N SER A 294 3.23 -24.96 8.10
CA SER A 294 4.44 -25.36 8.82
C SER A 294 4.49 -24.76 10.22
N ASP A 295 5.06 -25.51 11.17
CA ASP A 295 5.44 -24.96 12.49
C ASP A 295 6.81 -24.24 12.45
N ALA A 296 7.58 -24.45 11.39
CA ALA A 296 8.86 -23.78 11.15
C ALA A 296 8.62 -22.49 10.38
N ARG A 297 9.07 -21.37 10.96
CA ARG A 297 8.99 -20.03 10.37
C ARG A 297 9.89 -19.94 9.14
N VAL A 298 9.32 -19.56 8.00
CA VAL A 298 10.05 -19.33 6.75
C VAL A 298 10.02 -17.85 6.42
N ILE A 299 11.18 -17.26 6.16
CA ILE A 299 11.33 -15.84 5.85
C ILE A 299 11.72 -15.72 4.38
N GLY A 300 10.88 -15.07 3.59
CA GLY A 300 11.17 -14.70 2.21
C GLY A 300 11.51 -13.21 2.09
N VAL A 301 12.28 -12.86 1.07
CA VAL A 301 12.53 -11.46 0.68
C VAL A 301 12.00 -11.17 -0.73
N PRO A 302 10.67 -11.21 -0.93
CA PRO A 302 10.07 -10.94 -2.23
C PRO A 302 10.31 -9.52 -2.74
N GLY A 303 10.39 -9.34 -4.05
CA GLY A 303 10.63 -8.05 -4.69
C GLY A 303 10.62 -8.09 -6.21
N SER A 304 10.78 -6.93 -6.85
CA SER A 304 10.83 -6.76 -8.31
C SER A 304 12.10 -7.30 -8.97
N TYR A 305 13.02 -7.88 -8.19
CA TYR A 305 14.27 -8.47 -8.66
C TYR A 305 14.20 -10.01 -8.79
N GLN A 306 13.12 -10.63 -8.31
CA GLN A 306 13.05 -12.08 -8.11
C GLN A 306 13.18 -12.87 -9.41
N SER A 307 12.55 -12.40 -10.48
CA SER A 307 12.67 -13.00 -11.81
C SER A 307 14.13 -13.00 -12.30
N GLU A 308 14.90 -11.94 -12.01
CA GLU A 308 16.32 -11.82 -12.40
C GLU A 308 17.23 -12.82 -11.68
N VAL A 309 16.82 -13.28 -10.49
CA VAL A 309 17.59 -14.24 -9.68
C VAL A 309 17.10 -15.69 -9.82
N GLY A 310 16.08 -15.91 -10.65
CA GLY A 310 15.61 -17.25 -11.03
C GLY A 310 14.30 -17.70 -10.38
N CYS A 311 13.55 -16.79 -9.76
CA CYS A 311 12.15 -17.07 -9.41
C CYS A 311 11.27 -17.09 -10.67
N PRO A 312 10.11 -17.79 -10.63
CA PRO A 312 9.16 -17.80 -11.75
C PRO A 312 8.54 -16.43 -12.07
N GLY A 313 8.56 -15.50 -11.12
CA GLY A 313 8.04 -14.15 -11.26
C GLY A 313 8.54 -13.25 -10.14
N ASP A 314 8.09 -11.99 -10.18
CA ASP A 314 8.37 -10.99 -9.16
C ASP A 314 7.31 -11.00 -8.06
N TRP A 315 7.67 -10.45 -6.89
CA TRP A 315 6.77 -10.34 -5.74
C TRP A 315 6.13 -11.66 -5.28
N ASP A 316 6.85 -12.77 -5.42
CA ASP A 316 6.45 -14.10 -4.98
C ASP A 316 7.02 -14.43 -3.58
N PRO A 317 6.24 -14.32 -2.50
CA PRO A 317 6.69 -14.61 -1.14
C PRO A 317 7.02 -16.10 -0.94
N ALA A 318 6.58 -16.99 -1.84
CA ALA A 318 6.80 -18.43 -1.78
C ALA A 318 7.99 -18.91 -2.62
N CYS A 319 8.70 -18.02 -3.31
CA CYS A 319 9.86 -18.41 -4.09
C CYS A 319 11.03 -18.86 -3.21
N GLU A 320 11.36 -20.15 -3.28
CA GLU A 320 12.43 -20.78 -2.49
C GLU A 320 13.81 -20.17 -2.75
N VAL A 321 14.07 -19.65 -3.96
CA VAL A 321 15.35 -19.01 -4.33
C VAL A 321 15.65 -17.80 -3.45
N THR A 322 14.60 -17.15 -2.96
CA THR A 322 14.69 -15.95 -2.11
C THR A 322 14.29 -16.20 -0.67
N PHE A 323 14.33 -17.45 -0.21
CA PHE A 323 14.23 -17.75 1.22
C PHE A 323 15.53 -17.44 1.93
N MET A 324 15.39 -16.85 3.11
CA MET A 324 16.50 -16.49 3.97
C MET A 324 16.91 -17.68 4.82
N GLU A 325 18.21 -17.89 4.98
CA GLU A 325 18.78 -18.89 5.86
C GLU A 325 18.75 -18.41 7.31
N ASP A 326 18.19 -19.21 8.21
CA ASP A 326 18.23 -18.98 9.66
C ASP A 326 19.67 -19.08 10.19
N GLN A 327 20.18 -17.96 10.71
CA GLN A 327 21.50 -17.85 11.31
C GLN A 327 21.47 -18.08 12.84
N GLY A 328 20.29 -18.29 13.42
CA GLY A 328 20.05 -18.38 14.85
C GLY A 328 19.71 -17.03 15.49
N ASP A 329 19.23 -17.07 16.74
CA ASP A 329 18.86 -15.91 17.54
C ASP A 329 17.83 -14.97 16.88
N GLY A 330 17.01 -15.49 15.96
CA GLY A 330 16.00 -14.71 15.22
C GLY A 330 16.56 -13.90 14.04
N ILE A 331 17.81 -14.15 13.64
CA ILE A 331 18.43 -13.49 12.50
C ILE A 331 18.39 -14.40 11.28
N TYR A 332 17.95 -13.86 10.15
CA TYR A 332 17.88 -14.56 8.88
C TYR A 332 18.64 -13.79 7.81
N THR A 333 19.30 -14.49 6.89
CA THR A 333 20.07 -13.85 5.81
C THR A 333 19.89 -14.53 4.47
N LEU A 334 19.81 -13.76 3.39
CA LEU A 334 19.94 -14.23 2.01
C LEU A 334 21.08 -13.46 1.34
N THR A 335 21.92 -14.13 0.55
CA THR A 335 22.87 -13.46 -0.33
C THR A 335 22.67 -13.91 -1.77
N VAL A 336 22.44 -12.95 -2.67
CA VAL A 336 22.17 -13.21 -4.08
C VAL A 336 22.78 -12.12 -4.96
N THR A 337 23.19 -12.47 -6.17
CA THR A 337 23.68 -11.50 -7.15
C THR A 337 22.51 -10.96 -7.97
N ILE A 338 22.28 -9.64 -7.90
CA ILE A 338 21.20 -8.95 -8.62
C ILE A 338 21.84 -8.07 -9.71
N PRO A 339 21.33 -8.06 -10.95
CA PRO A 339 21.81 -7.17 -12.01
C PRO A 339 21.68 -5.68 -11.66
N ALA A 340 22.34 -4.82 -12.43
CA ALA A 340 22.16 -3.38 -12.33
C ALA A 340 20.70 -2.97 -12.64
N GLY A 341 20.11 -2.13 -11.79
CA GLY A 341 18.71 -1.70 -11.93
C GLY A 341 18.16 -1.03 -10.68
N ASP A 342 16.94 -0.52 -10.78
CA ASP A 342 16.16 -0.02 -9.65
C ASP A 342 15.11 -1.06 -9.29
N TYR A 343 15.15 -1.52 -8.05
CA TYR A 343 14.32 -2.60 -7.53
C TYR A 343 13.61 -2.18 -6.25
N GLU A 344 12.61 -2.96 -5.89
CA GLU A 344 11.88 -2.83 -4.64
C GLU A 344 11.70 -4.20 -4.00
N TYR A 345 11.68 -4.28 -2.67
CA TYR A 345 11.49 -5.53 -1.95
C TYR A 345 10.81 -5.35 -0.58
N LYS A 346 10.37 -6.47 0.00
CA LYS A 346 9.79 -6.59 1.35
C LYS A 346 10.24 -7.89 2.01
N ILE A 347 9.99 -8.02 3.31
CA ILE A 347 10.06 -9.31 4.01
C ILE A 347 8.65 -9.90 4.11
N ALA A 348 8.50 -11.17 3.75
CA ALA A 348 7.24 -11.90 3.83
C ALA A 348 7.41 -13.18 4.66
N MET A 349 6.38 -13.54 5.41
CA MET A 349 6.38 -14.71 6.29
C MET A 349 5.64 -15.88 5.67
N ASP A 350 6.21 -17.07 5.84
CA ASP A 350 5.57 -18.36 5.59
C ASP A 350 4.96 -18.50 4.19
N GLY A 351 5.64 -17.94 3.18
CA GLY A 351 5.22 -18.06 1.79
C GLY A 351 4.00 -17.22 1.41
N GLY A 352 3.59 -16.25 2.23
CA GLY A 352 2.42 -15.42 1.97
C GLY A 352 2.58 -13.99 2.46
N TRP A 353 1.59 -13.15 2.11
CA TRP A 353 1.58 -11.73 2.46
C TRP A 353 0.85 -11.40 3.76
N ALA A 354 0.28 -12.40 4.45
CA ALA A 354 -0.52 -12.17 5.68
C ALA A 354 0.28 -11.51 6.81
N GLU A 355 1.57 -11.81 6.91
CA GLU A 355 2.50 -11.10 7.78
C GLU A 355 3.70 -10.70 6.92
N ASN A 356 3.86 -9.40 6.71
CA ASN A 356 4.94 -8.85 5.90
C ASN A 356 5.44 -7.53 6.49
N TYR A 357 6.68 -7.18 6.19
CA TYR A 357 7.36 -6.00 6.70
C TYR A 357 8.05 -5.24 5.58
N GLY A 358 7.79 -3.94 5.55
CA GLY A 358 8.34 -3.00 4.59
C GLY A 358 9.47 -2.14 5.16
N ALA A 359 9.66 -0.97 4.57
CA ALA A 359 10.62 0.03 5.01
C ALA A 359 10.39 0.42 6.48
N GLY A 360 11.49 0.53 7.24
CA GLY A 360 11.44 0.76 8.68
C GLY A 360 11.01 -0.44 9.52
N GLY A 361 10.82 -1.62 8.91
CA GLY A 361 10.30 -2.78 9.64
C GLY A 361 8.81 -2.68 9.98
N VAL A 362 8.09 -1.79 9.31
CA VAL A 362 6.66 -1.55 9.55
C VAL A 362 5.85 -2.69 8.92
N GLY A 363 4.95 -3.28 9.72
CA GLY A 363 4.02 -4.30 9.25
C GLY A 363 3.09 -3.71 8.19
N ASP A 364 2.95 -4.39 7.05
CA ASP A 364 2.26 -3.89 5.85
C ASP A 364 2.81 -2.55 5.31
N GLY A 365 4.01 -2.16 5.73
CA GLY A 365 4.62 -0.88 5.41
C GLY A 365 5.04 -0.72 3.94
N PRO A 366 5.60 0.43 3.56
CA PRO A 366 6.04 0.71 2.18
C PRO A 366 7.10 -0.26 1.67
N ASN A 367 7.24 -0.40 0.35
CA ASN A 367 8.32 -1.18 -0.25
C ASN A 367 9.70 -0.58 0.07
N ILE A 368 10.74 -1.41 0.18
CA ILE A 368 12.12 -0.96 0.37
C ILE A 368 12.79 -0.83 -1.00
N VAL A 369 13.31 0.36 -1.31
CA VAL A 369 13.96 0.64 -2.60
C VAL A 369 15.42 0.16 -2.58
N LEU A 370 15.87 -0.46 -3.67
CA LEU A 370 17.21 -0.94 -3.88
C LEU A 370 17.71 -0.52 -5.28
N SER A 371 18.63 0.44 -5.32
CA SER A 371 19.22 0.93 -6.58
C SER A 371 20.65 0.40 -6.76
N LEU A 372 20.88 -0.34 -7.83
CA LEU A 372 22.15 -1.00 -8.13
C LEU A 372 22.77 -0.43 -9.41
N ALA A 373 23.95 0.19 -9.30
CA ALA A 373 24.64 0.78 -10.44
C ALA A 373 25.32 -0.26 -11.36
N GLU A 374 25.60 -1.44 -10.83
CA GLU A 374 26.19 -2.59 -11.51
C GLU A 374 25.67 -3.89 -10.88
N ASP A 375 25.93 -5.03 -11.52
CA ASP A 375 25.61 -6.34 -10.95
C ASP A 375 26.27 -6.46 -9.55
N THR A 376 25.44 -6.60 -8.53
CA THR A 376 25.87 -6.49 -7.13
C THR A 376 25.49 -7.75 -6.36
N GLU A 377 26.43 -8.30 -5.59
CA GLU A 377 26.12 -9.31 -4.57
C GLU A 377 25.48 -8.60 -3.38
N VAL A 378 24.18 -8.81 -3.19
CA VAL A 378 23.38 -8.17 -2.14
C VAL A 378 23.11 -9.18 -1.04
N THR A 379 23.45 -8.83 0.19
CA THR A 379 23.07 -9.59 1.39
C THR A 379 21.89 -8.90 2.07
N PHE A 380 20.73 -9.56 2.08
CA PHE A 380 19.57 -9.17 2.87
C PHE A 380 19.66 -9.78 4.26
N THR A 381 19.29 -9.03 5.30
CA THR A 381 19.21 -9.49 6.67
C THR A 381 17.88 -9.08 7.30
N TRP A 382 17.25 -10.02 7.99
CA TRP A 382 16.03 -9.83 8.77
C TRP A 382 16.31 -10.17 10.24
N ASP A 383 16.04 -9.23 11.14
CA ASP A 383 15.97 -9.47 12.58
C ASP A 383 14.52 -9.60 13.01
N ASP A 384 14.10 -10.82 13.26
CA ASP A 384 12.73 -11.14 13.64
C ASP A 384 12.37 -10.67 15.05
N ASN A 385 13.33 -10.46 15.94
CA ASN A 385 13.02 -10.01 17.31
C ASN A 385 12.66 -8.52 17.31
N ASN A 386 13.39 -7.73 16.52
CA ASN A 386 13.25 -6.28 16.49
C ASN A 386 12.51 -5.77 15.26
N LYS A 387 12.12 -6.67 14.35
CA LYS A 387 11.49 -6.38 13.07
C LYS A 387 12.35 -5.47 12.18
N ILE A 388 13.67 -5.65 12.19
CA ILE A 388 14.58 -4.80 11.41
C ILE A 388 14.92 -5.49 10.09
N VAL A 389 14.68 -4.80 8.97
CA VAL A 389 15.15 -5.20 7.64
C VAL A 389 16.43 -4.44 7.31
N SER A 390 17.40 -5.10 6.70
CA SER A 390 18.59 -4.44 6.15
C SER A 390 19.09 -5.13 4.90
N ASP A 391 19.83 -4.38 4.08
CA ASP A 391 20.56 -4.89 2.93
C ASP A 391 21.99 -4.34 2.91
N SER A 392 22.89 -5.01 2.19
CA SER A 392 24.31 -4.64 2.15
C SER A 392 24.61 -3.35 1.35
N VAL A 393 23.62 -2.76 0.68
CA VAL A 393 23.74 -1.53 -0.11
C VAL A 393 23.28 -0.31 0.69
N ASN A 394 22.09 -0.37 1.28
CA ASN A 394 21.48 0.73 2.03
C ASN A 394 21.76 0.68 3.54
N GLY A 395 22.14 -0.49 4.09
CA GLY A 395 22.16 -0.71 5.54
C GLY A 395 20.77 -1.06 6.07
N THR A 396 20.42 -0.61 7.27
CA THR A 396 19.07 -0.80 7.84
C THR A 396 18.04 0.04 7.11
N SER A 397 16.91 -0.55 6.72
CA SER A 397 15.83 0.20 6.09
C SER A 397 15.23 1.16 7.13
N GLU A 398 15.41 2.46 6.92
CA GLU A 398 14.69 3.49 7.67
C GLU A 398 13.28 3.63 7.06
N ALA A 399 12.27 3.89 7.90
CA ALA A 399 10.92 4.16 7.41
C ALA A 399 10.95 5.42 6.52
N PRO A 400 10.19 5.49 5.41
CA PRO A 400 9.91 6.77 4.79
C PRO A 400 9.10 7.57 5.82
N MET A 401 9.54 8.78 6.16
CA MET A 401 8.66 9.70 6.87
C MET A 401 7.51 10.06 5.94
N GLU A 402 6.34 9.45 6.13
CA GLU A 402 5.11 9.96 5.54
C GLU A 402 4.87 11.38 6.07
N GLU A 403 4.53 12.30 5.15
CA GLU A 403 3.97 13.60 5.48
C GLU A 403 2.64 13.40 6.22
N GLU A 404 2.69 13.22 7.54
CA GLU A 404 1.48 13.34 8.36
C GLU A 404 1.14 14.83 8.53
N THR A 405 0.01 15.20 7.95
CA THR A 405 -0.65 16.48 8.17
C THR A 405 -0.83 16.73 9.67
N MET A 406 -0.16 17.75 10.17
CA MET A 406 -0.26 18.27 11.53
C MET A 406 -1.73 18.58 11.89
N ASP A 407 -2.28 17.83 12.85
CA ASP A 407 -3.21 18.41 13.82
C ASP A 407 -2.48 18.64 15.14
N GLU A 408 -2.58 19.88 15.62
CA GLU A 408 -1.91 20.43 16.78
C GLU A 408 -2.28 19.69 18.07
N GLU A 409 -1.33 19.07 18.76
CA GLU A 409 -1.09 19.31 20.20
C GLU A 409 0.22 18.66 20.67
N ALA A 410 1.08 19.51 21.23
CA ALA A 410 2.47 19.28 21.61
C ALA A 410 2.77 18.07 22.51
N MET A 411 3.79 17.29 22.15
CA MET A 411 4.73 16.69 23.08
C MET A 411 6.16 16.89 22.58
N ASP A 412 6.99 17.52 23.40
CA ASP A 412 8.42 17.78 23.18
C ASP A 412 9.19 16.52 22.76
N GLU A 413 9.61 16.44 21.50
CA GLU A 413 10.81 15.69 21.13
C GLU A 413 12.02 16.62 21.25
N GLU A 414 12.99 16.20 22.07
CA GLU A 414 14.21 16.95 22.38
C GLU A 414 15.11 16.99 21.14
N VAL A 415 15.19 18.15 20.47
CA VAL A 415 16.10 18.35 19.34
C VAL A 415 17.54 18.19 19.84
N VAL A 416 18.23 17.11 19.43
CA VAL A 416 19.65 16.92 19.71
C VAL A 416 20.46 17.89 18.86
N ILE A 417 21.08 18.89 19.50
CA ILE A 417 21.90 19.91 18.84
C ILE A 417 23.36 19.44 18.84
N GLU A 418 23.86 19.02 17.67
CA GLU A 418 25.26 18.66 17.47
C GLU A 418 26.11 19.85 17.02
N THR A 419 25.56 20.70 16.14
CA THR A 419 26.22 21.93 15.68
C THR A 419 25.21 23.06 15.49
N VAL A 420 25.68 24.30 15.62
CA VAL A 420 24.89 25.51 15.38
C VAL A 420 25.66 26.40 14.42
N GLY A 421 25.11 26.65 13.24
CA GLY A 421 25.64 27.56 12.24
C GLY A 421 24.85 28.87 12.21
N VAL A 422 25.51 29.96 11.78
CA VAL A 422 24.85 31.25 11.50
C VAL A 422 24.91 31.57 10.01
N PRO A 423 24.11 30.93 9.15
CA PRO A 423 24.08 31.25 7.74
C PRO A 423 23.66 32.68 7.47
N GLY A 424 24.24 33.30 6.45
CA GLY A 424 23.83 34.63 6.04
C GLY A 424 24.56 35.13 4.79
N SER A 425 24.11 36.27 4.28
CA SER A 425 24.71 36.93 3.10
C SER A 425 26.08 37.57 3.35
N TYR A 426 26.63 37.41 4.56
CA TYR A 426 27.94 37.90 4.96
C TYR A 426 29.02 36.79 4.92
N GLN A 427 28.62 35.53 4.80
CA GLN A 427 29.48 34.36 5.02
C GLN A 427 30.67 34.30 4.07
N ALA A 428 30.48 34.61 2.78
CA ALA A 428 31.59 34.68 1.83
C ALA A 428 32.61 35.76 2.21
N ALA A 429 32.16 36.86 2.82
CA ALA A 429 33.05 37.94 3.26
C ALA A 429 33.90 37.58 4.48
N VAL A 430 33.50 36.57 5.26
CA VAL A 430 34.18 36.13 6.48
C VAL A 430 34.92 34.79 6.33
N GLY A 431 35.00 34.26 5.11
CA GLY A 431 35.86 33.13 4.76
C GLY A 431 35.14 31.82 4.42
N CYS A 432 33.81 31.83 4.30
CA CYS A 432 33.06 30.68 3.78
C CYS A 432 33.22 30.54 2.25
N PRO A 433 33.03 29.33 1.68
CA PRO A 433 33.03 29.11 0.23
C PRO A 433 31.94 29.88 -0.52
N GLY A 434 30.85 30.24 0.17
CA GLY A 434 29.72 31.00 -0.35
C GLY A 434 28.85 31.55 0.78
N ASP A 435 27.74 32.16 0.40
CA ASP A 435 26.72 32.65 1.34
C ASP A 435 25.66 31.57 1.60
N TRP A 436 24.98 31.67 2.74
CA TRP A 436 23.88 30.80 3.16
C TRP A 436 24.25 29.31 3.29
N ASP A 437 25.43 29.02 3.85
CA ASP A 437 25.92 27.66 4.11
C ASP A 437 25.87 27.32 5.62
N PRO A 438 24.92 26.48 6.07
CA PRO A 438 24.83 25.99 7.46
C PRO A 438 26.04 25.22 7.97
N ALA A 439 26.79 24.59 7.08
CA ALA A 439 27.93 23.75 7.43
C ALA A 439 29.25 24.52 7.43
N CYS A 440 29.25 25.83 7.11
CA CYS A 440 30.48 26.59 7.04
C CYS A 440 31.18 26.71 8.41
N GLU A 441 32.36 26.10 8.53
CA GLU A 441 33.18 26.09 9.75
C GLU A 441 33.50 27.49 10.29
N ALA A 442 33.68 28.49 9.42
CA ALA A 442 34.01 29.87 9.81
C ALA A 442 32.87 30.58 10.56
N THR A 443 31.66 30.06 10.49
CA THR A 443 30.45 30.61 11.11
C THR A 443 29.71 29.60 11.99
N LEU A 444 30.39 28.54 12.43
CA LEU A 444 29.89 27.68 13.48
C LEU A 444 30.02 28.37 14.84
N MET A 445 28.97 28.29 15.65
CA MET A 445 28.95 28.83 17.00
C MET A 445 29.62 27.88 17.98
N THR A 446 30.20 28.44 19.04
CA THR A 446 30.72 27.68 20.17
C THR A 446 29.62 27.45 21.20
N ASP A 447 29.43 26.20 21.62
CA ASP A 447 28.54 25.85 22.74
C ASP A 447 29.15 26.32 24.08
N ASN A 448 28.37 27.08 24.85
CA ASN A 448 28.75 27.58 26.16
C ASN A 448 28.43 26.58 27.31
N GLY A 449 27.73 25.49 27.02
CA GLY A 449 27.37 24.43 27.96
C GLY A 449 26.15 24.73 28.85
N ASP A 450 25.41 25.80 28.55
CA ASP A 450 24.21 26.24 29.26
C ASP A 450 22.98 26.39 28.34
N GLY A 451 23.05 25.84 27.12
CA GLY A 451 22.02 26.00 26.08
C GLY A 451 22.18 27.27 25.24
N THR A 452 23.23 28.06 25.48
CA THR A 452 23.57 29.20 24.63
C THR A 452 24.79 28.93 23.76
N TYR A 453 24.78 29.49 22.57
CA TYR A 453 25.83 29.35 21.58
C TYR A 453 26.32 30.73 21.15
N THR A 454 27.62 30.90 20.94
CA THR A 454 28.22 32.20 20.60
C THR A 454 29.17 32.12 19.42
N LEU A 455 29.05 33.08 18.50
CA LEU A 455 30.01 33.32 17.42
C LEU A 455 30.43 34.79 17.46
N VAL A 456 31.74 35.05 17.36
CA VAL A 456 32.30 36.40 17.21
C VAL A 456 33.03 36.46 15.89
N VAL A 457 32.61 37.37 15.01
CA VAL A 457 33.19 37.50 13.67
C VAL A 457 33.21 38.96 13.23
N THR A 458 34.28 39.37 12.55
CA THR A 458 34.40 40.73 11.98
C THR A 458 33.77 40.76 10.59
N ILE A 459 32.72 41.57 10.41
CA ILE A 459 31.96 41.68 9.15
C ILE A 459 32.20 43.09 8.55
N PRO A 460 32.54 43.21 7.25
CA PRO A 460 32.70 44.50 6.59
C PRO A 460 31.41 45.33 6.56
N ALA A 461 31.53 46.65 6.35
CA ALA A 461 30.37 47.55 6.19
C ALA A 461 29.43 47.06 5.07
N GLY A 462 28.13 47.00 5.35
CA GLY A 462 27.13 46.51 4.40
C GLY A 462 25.79 46.21 5.07
N ASP A 463 24.80 45.93 4.22
CA ASP A 463 23.49 45.40 4.63
C ASP A 463 23.48 43.91 4.34
N TYR A 464 23.27 43.12 5.39
CA TYR A 464 23.29 41.66 5.36
C TYR A 464 22.02 41.11 5.98
N GLU A 465 21.83 39.80 5.80
CA GLU A 465 20.79 39.04 6.45
C GLU A 465 21.39 37.74 7.01
N PHE A 466 20.83 37.23 8.10
CA PHE A 466 21.27 35.99 8.73
C PHE A 466 20.14 35.22 9.41
N LYS A 467 20.41 33.96 9.74
CA LYS A 467 19.56 33.05 10.53
C LYS A 467 20.45 32.13 11.36
N VAL A 468 19.82 31.27 12.15
CA VAL A 468 20.49 30.14 12.79
C VAL A 468 20.00 28.84 12.16
N ALA A 469 20.92 27.90 11.94
CA ALA A 469 20.64 26.57 11.41
C ALA A 469 21.35 25.52 12.26
N LEU A 470 20.67 24.41 12.56
CA LEU A 470 21.20 23.35 13.42
C LEU A 470 21.69 22.16 12.58
N ASN A 471 22.68 21.46 13.10
CA ASN A 471 23.19 20.18 12.58
C ASN A 471 23.70 20.24 11.14
N GLY A 472 24.24 21.39 10.73
CA GLY A 472 24.90 21.56 9.42
C GLY A 472 23.95 21.54 8.22
N GLY A 473 22.64 21.58 8.44
CA GLY A 473 21.60 21.57 7.41
C GLY A 473 20.53 22.63 7.65
N TRP A 474 19.54 22.71 6.76
CA TRP A 474 18.42 23.64 6.89
C TRP A 474 17.19 23.01 7.58
N ASP A 475 17.23 21.72 7.90
CA ASP A 475 16.10 20.93 8.42
C ASP A 475 15.55 21.47 9.74
N VAL A 476 16.43 22.06 10.58
CA VAL A 476 16.02 22.82 11.76
C VAL A 476 16.73 24.16 11.74
N ASN A 477 16.00 25.22 11.43
CA ASN A 477 16.51 26.57 11.39
C ASN A 477 15.51 27.55 12.02
N TYR A 478 16.02 28.64 12.57
CA TYR A 478 15.20 29.68 13.18
C TYR A 478 15.55 31.05 12.61
N GLY A 479 14.50 31.82 12.32
CA GLY A 479 14.58 33.16 11.77
C GLY A 479 14.24 34.24 12.80
N ALA A 480 13.64 35.32 12.33
CA ALA A 480 13.15 36.41 13.16
C ALA A 480 12.25 35.88 14.29
N ASP A 481 12.40 36.47 15.49
CA ASP A 481 11.64 36.14 16.69
C ASP A 481 11.72 34.67 17.17
N GLY A 482 12.70 33.90 16.66
CA GLY A 482 12.88 32.49 17.01
C GLY A 482 11.87 31.55 16.34
N GLU A 483 11.18 32.03 15.30
CA GLU A 483 10.24 31.23 14.52
C GLU A 483 10.99 30.18 13.70
N ARG A 484 10.55 28.92 13.79
CA ARG A 484 11.05 27.84 12.94
C ARG A 484 10.74 28.16 11.49
N ASP A 485 11.75 28.05 10.62
CA ASP A 485 11.66 28.45 9.21
C ASP A 485 11.28 29.95 9.00
N GLY A 486 11.42 30.75 10.06
CA GLY A 486 10.99 32.16 10.11
C GLY A 486 11.73 33.06 9.14
N ALA A 487 11.41 34.36 9.09
CA ALA A 487 12.06 35.28 8.16
C ALA A 487 13.57 35.48 8.44
N ASN A 488 14.35 35.91 7.45
CA ASN A 488 15.76 36.27 7.68
C ASN A 488 15.85 37.53 8.59
N ILE A 489 16.92 37.62 9.39
CA ILE A 489 17.16 38.76 10.29
C ILE A 489 18.12 39.74 9.62
N ALA A 490 17.71 41.00 9.50
CA ALA A 490 18.53 42.05 8.91
C ALA A 490 19.69 42.49 9.83
N LEU A 491 20.85 42.73 9.24
CA LEU A 491 22.07 43.21 9.89
C LEU A 491 22.69 44.34 9.05
N SER A 492 22.66 45.58 9.56
CA SER A 492 23.19 46.75 8.84
C SER A 492 24.39 47.34 9.57
N LEU A 493 25.56 47.34 8.92
CA LEU A 493 26.83 47.79 9.47
C LEU A 493 27.36 49.00 8.70
N SER A 494 27.60 50.13 9.36
CA SER A 494 28.11 51.35 8.71
C SER A 494 29.62 51.35 8.48
N GLU A 495 30.34 50.49 9.19
CA GLU A 495 31.79 50.27 9.05
C GLU A 495 32.10 48.78 9.29
N GLU A 496 33.36 48.38 9.15
CA GLU A 496 33.77 47.02 9.52
C GLU A 496 33.65 46.85 11.04
N THR A 497 32.82 45.89 11.47
CA THR A 497 32.44 45.74 12.87
C THR A 497 32.60 44.30 13.34
N GLU A 498 33.10 44.13 14.56
CA GLU A 498 33.06 42.85 15.26
C GLU A 498 31.64 42.58 15.77
N VAL A 499 30.98 41.58 15.20
CA VAL A 499 29.61 41.20 15.55
C VAL A 499 29.65 39.96 16.43
N THR A 500 28.94 40.02 17.56
CA THR A 500 28.71 38.86 18.43
C THR A 500 27.30 38.34 18.20
N PHE A 501 27.19 37.14 17.65
CA PHE A 501 25.95 36.38 17.54
C PHE A 501 25.76 35.52 18.79
N THR A 502 24.57 35.57 19.37
CA THR A 502 24.18 34.71 20.51
C THR A 502 22.85 34.03 20.20
N PHE A 503 22.84 32.70 20.24
CA PHE A 503 21.65 31.87 20.09
C PHE A 503 21.32 31.20 21.43
N ASP A 504 20.05 31.21 21.80
CA ASP A 504 19.53 30.54 23.01
C ASP A 504 18.58 29.42 22.59
N SER A 505 18.99 28.17 22.77
CA SER A 505 18.20 27.01 22.33
C SER A 505 16.94 26.76 23.15
N SER A 506 16.75 27.45 24.27
CA SER A 506 15.51 27.38 25.05
C SER A 506 14.42 28.31 24.50
N THR A 507 14.82 29.35 23.77
CA THR A 507 13.89 30.31 23.16
C THR A 507 13.93 30.29 21.63
N ASN A 508 14.90 29.59 21.06
CA ASN A 508 15.23 29.55 19.62
C ASN A 508 15.58 30.92 19.01
N VAL A 509 15.84 31.93 19.85
CA VAL A 509 16.15 33.28 19.39
C VAL A 509 17.65 33.41 19.17
N ILE A 510 18.04 33.92 17.99
CA ILE A 510 19.38 34.40 17.70
C ILE A 510 19.41 35.94 17.68
N THR A 511 20.42 36.53 18.30
CA THR A 511 20.64 37.98 18.33
C THR A 511 22.04 38.33 17.84
N ALA A 512 22.19 39.52 17.25
CA ALA A 512 23.48 40.09 16.88
C ALA A 512 23.71 41.39 17.65
N SER A 513 24.88 41.52 18.28
CA SER A 513 25.31 42.75 18.96
C SER A 513 26.61 43.28 18.37
N TYR A 514 26.68 44.59 18.13
CA TYR A 514 27.75 45.26 17.38
C TYR A 514 27.77 46.78 17.62
#